data_AF-A0A3D9SJW3-F1
#
_entry.id   AF-A0A3D9SJW3-F1
#
_cell.length_a   1.000
_cell.length_b   1.000
_cell.length_c   1.000
_cell.angle_alpha   90.00
_cell.angle_beta   90.00
_cell.angle_gamma   90.00
#
_symmetry.space_group_name_H-M   'P 1'
#
loop_
_entity.id
_entity.type
_entity.pdbx_description
1 polymer ?
#
loop_
_entity_poly.entity_id
_entity_poly.type
_entity_poly.pdbx_seq_one_letter_code
_entity_poly.pdbx_strand_id
1 'polypeptide(L)' 'MSARFAARLVVSISEADVGQRVSLRRRLPTGEYSDVVGVLESWSGGVLTVRRRTGEVVEVPRAIVVAGKVVPPAPPPRRR' A
#
# COMPACT_ATOMS: atom_id res chain seq x y z
N MET A 1 -27.98 -6.52 12.62
CA MET A 1 -27.70 -5.33 11.80
C MET A 1 -26.23 -5.38 11.38
N SER A 2 -25.95 -5.76 10.13
CA SER A 2 -24.56 -5.74 9.62
C SER A 2 -24.22 -4.28 9.33
N ALA A 3 -23.27 -3.71 10.08
CA ALA A 3 -22.78 -2.37 9.80
C ALA A 3 -22.20 -2.36 8.38
N ARG A 4 -22.86 -1.66 7.45
CA ARG A 4 -22.25 -1.35 6.16
C ARG A 4 -21.10 -0.39 6.43
N PHE A 5 -19.90 -0.93 6.61
CA PHE A 5 -18.67 -0.15 6.57
C PHE A 5 -18.52 0.39 5.14
N ALA A 6 -18.93 1.63 4.92
CA ALA A 6 -18.63 2.35 3.70
C ALA A 6 -17.15 2.78 3.75
N ALA A 7 -16.25 1.90 3.31
CA ALA A 7 -14.84 2.25 3.16
C ALA A 7 -14.68 3.11 1.90
N ARG A 8 -14.23 4.37 2.07
CA ARG A 8 -13.85 5.21 0.93
C ARG A 8 -12.48 4.78 0.43
N LEU A 9 -12.41 4.39 -0.84
CA LEU A 9 -11.15 4.14 -1.53
C LEU A 9 -10.48 5.49 -1.83
N VAL A 10 -9.36 5.77 -1.15
CA VAL A 10 -8.62 7.03 -1.25
C VAL A 10 -7.13 6.73 -1.39
N VAL A 11 -6.49 7.35 -2.37
CA VAL A 11 -5.04 7.40 -2.50
C VAL A 11 -4.55 8.74 -1.94
N SER A 12 -4.01 8.72 -0.74
CA SER A 12 -3.50 9.90 -0.03
C SER A 12 -1.97 9.95 0.00
N ILE A 13 -1.30 9.22 -0.90
CA ILE A 13 0.15 9.17 -1.04
C ILE A 13 0.57 9.77 -2.38
N SER A 14 1.82 10.18 -2.46
CA SER A 14 2.45 10.82 -3.60
C SER A 14 3.91 10.42 -3.73
N GLU A 15 4.59 10.96 -4.74
CA GLU A 15 6.04 10.83 -4.92
C GLU A 15 6.84 11.33 -3.71
N ALA A 16 6.31 12.30 -2.95
CA ALA A 16 6.95 12.81 -1.74
C ALA A 16 7.01 11.76 -0.60
N ASP A 17 6.27 10.66 -0.72
CA ASP A 17 6.25 9.59 0.28
C ASP A 17 7.27 8.48 0.01
N VAL A 18 8.12 8.63 -1.02
CA VAL A 18 9.25 7.73 -1.24
C VAL A 18 10.14 7.68 0.00
N GLY A 19 10.56 6.48 0.39
CA GLY A 19 11.28 6.18 1.63
C GLY A 19 10.37 5.90 2.83
N GLN A 20 9.07 6.23 2.75
CA GLN A 20 8.13 5.98 3.84
C GLN A 20 7.46 4.61 3.73
N ARG A 21 6.98 4.10 4.87
CA ARG A 21 6.17 2.88 4.91
C ARG A 21 4.75 3.21 4.47
N VAL A 22 4.25 2.49 3.47
CA VAL A 22 2.91 2.67 2.92
C VAL A 22 2.10 1.37 3.00
N SER A 23 0.79 1.53 2.96
CA SER A 23 -0.15 0.45 2.67
C SER A 23 -0.90 0.81 1.40
N LEU A 24 -0.83 -0.06 0.39
CA LEU A 24 -1.51 0.07 -0.89
C LEU A 24 -2.57 -1.01 -1.01
N ARG A 25 -3.74 -0.65 -1.52
CA ARG A 25 -4.73 -1.58 -2.04
C ARG A 25 -4.75 -1.47 -3.56
N ARG A 26 -4.53 -2.59 -4.24
CA ARG A 26 -4.56 -2.68 -5.70
C ARG A 26 -5.68 -3.60 -6.17
N ARG A 27 -6.25 -3.30 -7.34
CA ARG A 27 -7.21 -4.17 -8.04
C ARG A 27 -6.45 -5.21 -8.84
N LEU A 28 -6.87 -6.47 -8.75
CA LEU A 28 -6.32 -7.58 -9.53
C LEU A 28 -7.11 -7.77 -10.84
N PRO A 29 -6.53 -8.43 -11.86
CA PRO A 29 -7.25 -8.77 -13.09
C PRO A 29 -8.53 -9.59 -12.85
N THR A 30 -8.58 -10.39 -11.78
CA THR A 30 -9.76 -11.17 -11.35
C THR A 30 -10.91 -10.29 -10.85
N GLY A 31 -10.69 -8.99 -10.66
CA GLY A 31 -11.65 -8.06 -10.08
C GLY A 31 -11.57 -7.95 -8.56
N GLU A 32 -10.79 -8.82 -7.91
CA GLU A 32 -10.53 -8.82 -6.47
C GLU A 32 -9.55 -7.71 -6.08
N TYR A 33 -9.37 -7.52 -4.77
CA TYR A 33 -8.39 -6.59 -4.22
C TYR A 33 -7.28 -7.33 -3.48
N SER A 34 -6.07 -6.79 -3.57
CA SER A 34 -4.91 -7.26 -2.82
C SER A 34 -4.20 -6.09 -2.17
N ASP A 35 -3.68 -6.32 -0.97
CA ASP A 35 -2.98 -5.30 -0.21
C ASP A 35 -1.45 -5.55 -0.23
N VAL A 36 -0.68 -4.47 -0.35
CA VAL A 36 0.77 -4.47 -0.30
C VAL A 36 1.19 -3.48 0.79
N VAL A 37 1.98 -3.96 1.76
CA VAL A 37 2.52 -3.13 2.84
C VAL A 37 4.04 -3.24 2.81
N GLY A 38 4.71 -2.09 2.76
CA GLY A 38 6.16 -2.02 2.67
C GLY A 38 6.66 -0.59 2.58
N VAL A 39 7.96 -0.44 2.33
CA VAL A 39 8.57 0.87 2.04
C VAL A 39 8.36 1.20 0.57
N LEU A 40 7.84 2.39 0.27
CA LEU A 40 7.76 2.91 -1.08
C LEU A 40 9.17 3.31 -1.53
N GLU A 41 9.80 2.51 -2.39
CA GLU A 41 11.19 2.75 -2.82
C GLU A 41 11.29 3.67 -4.02
N SER A 42 10.28 3.63 -4.89
CA SER A 42 10.21 4.52 -6.04
C SER A 42 8.75 4.77 -6.42
N TRP A 43 8.54 5.93 -7.04
CA TRP A 43 7.32 6.28 -7.72
C TRP A 43 7.72 7.00 -9.00
N SER A 44 7.65 6.32 -10.13
CA SER A 44 8.05 6.88 -11.42
C SER A 44 7.47 6.05 -12.56
N GLY A 45 7.35 6.65 -13.75
CA GLY A 45 6.89 5.92 -14.94
C GLY A 45 5.51 5.27 -14.78
N GLY A 46 4.67 5.78 -13.88
CA GLY A 46 3.36 5.20 -13.57
C GLY A 46 3.41 3.91 -12.74
N VAL A 47 4.55 3.56 -12.15
CA VAL A 47 4.74 2.38 -11.30
C VAL A 47 5.22 2.80 -9.92
N LEU A 48 4.67 2.15 -8.90
CA LEU A 48 5.12 2.24 -7.52
C LEU A 48 5.90 0.96 -7.20
N THR A 49 7.13 1.10 -6.73
CA THR A 49 7.93 -0.03 -6.26
C THR A 49 7.90 -0.07 -4.75
N VAL A 50 7.40 -1.17 -4.17
CA VAL A 50 7.27 -1.33 -2.72
C VAL A 50 8.08 -2.54 -2.25
N ARG A 51 9.06 -2.30 -1.37
CA ARG A 51 9.77 -3.38 -0.68
C ARG A 51 9.06 -3.80 0.58
N ARG A 52 8.57 -5.03 0.59
CA ARG A 52 7.94 -5.67 1.73
C ARG A 52 8.95 -5.89 2.85
N ARG A 53 8.44 -6.10 4.07
CA ARG A 53 9.27 -6.46 5.23
C ARG A 53 10.10 -7.73 5.00
N THR A 54 9.63 -8.64 4.15
CA THR A 54 10.33 -9.88 3.78
C THR A 54 11.52 -9.66 2.84
N GLY A 55 11.71 -8.45 2.32
CA GLY A 55 12.72 -8.14 1.30
C GLY A 55 12.19 -8.28 -0.13
N GLU A 56 11.02 -8.90 -0.33
CA GLU A 56 10.35 -8.98 -1.63
C GLU A 56 10.00 -7.59 -2.15
N VAL A 57 10.39 -7.32 -3.40
CA VAL A 57 10.06 -6.08 -4.11
C VAL A 57 8.84 -6.33 -4.97
N VAL A 58 7.81 -5.50 -4.80
CA VAL A 58 6.55 -5.59 -5.55
C VAL A 58 6.35 -4.31 -6.35
N GLU A 59 6.23 -4.47 -7.65
CA GLU A 59 5.83 -3.40 -8.56
C GLU A 59 4.30 -3.33 -8.65
N VAL A 60 3.77 -2.12 -8.55
CA VAL A 60 2.33 -1.86 -8.60
C VAL A 60 2.07 -0.72 -9.58
N PRO A 61 1.41 -0.98 -10.72
CA PRO A 61 0.99 0.10 -11.62
C PRO A 61 0.06 1.08 -10.89
N ARG A 62 0.35 2.37 -10.99
CA ARG A 62 -0.45 3.45 -10.38
C ARG A 62 -1.91 3.36 -10.78
N ALA A 63 -2.20 2.96 -12.01
CA ALA A 63 -3.54 2.85 -12.57
C ALA A 63 -4.45 1.83 -11.84
N ILE A 64 -3.87 0.84 -11.15
CA ILE A 64 -4.64 -0.18 -10.41
C ILE A 64 -4.71 0.08 -8.90
N VAL A 65 -4.02 1.12 -8.40
CA VAL A 65 -4.07 1.49 -6.99
C VAL A 65 -5.39 2.19 -6.71
N VAL A 66 -6.19 1.61 -5.83
CA VAL A 66 -7.50 2.17 -5.46
C VAL A 66 -7.48 2.85 -4.10
N ALA A 67 -6.57 2.44 -3.22
CA ALA A 67 -6.32 3.13 -1.97
C ALA A 67 -4.84 3.07 -1.60
N GLY A 68 -4.37 4.10 -0.90
CA GLY A 68 -2.98 4.20 -0.49
C GLY A 68 -2.87 5.19 0.67
N LYS A 69 -2.15 4.82 1.72
CA LYS A 69 -1.81 5.73 2.82
C LYS A 69 -0.42 5.46 3.35
N VAL A 70 0.23 6.49 3.85
CA VAL A 70 1.39 6.34 4.74
C VAL A 70 0.92 5.64 6.02
N VAL A 71 1.72 4.69 6.50
CA VAL A 71 1.47 4.00 7.76
C VAL A 71 2.65 4.21 8.72
N PRO A 72 2.39 4.36 10.03
CA PRO A 72 3.46 4.42 11.01
C PRO A 72 4.37 3.19 10.94
N PRO A 73 5.64 3.30 11.40
CA PRO A 73 6.50 2.15 11.58
C PRO A 73 5.82 1.09 12.45
N ALA A 74 6.17 -0.19 12.23
CA ALA A 74 5.59 -1.27 13.03
C ALA A 74 5.91 -1.04 14.51
N PRO A 75 4.93 -1.24 15.41
CA PRO A 75 5.19 -1.18 16.85
C PRO A 75 6.32 -2.13 17.24
N PRO A 76 7.13 -1.79 18.25
CA PRO A 76 8.17 -2.68 18.76
C PRO A 76 7.56 -4.03 19.18
N PRO A 77 8.31 -5.14 19.05
CA PRO A 77 7.84 -6.46 19.47
C PRO A 77 7.42 -6.41 20.94
N ARG A 78 6.18 -6.82 21.23
CA ARG A 78 5.75 -7.02 22.62
C ARG A 78 6.56 -8.18 23.18
N ARG A 79 7.34 -7.94 24.24
CA ARG A 79 7.94 -9.03 25.04
C ARG A 79 6.80 -9.92 25.52
N ARG A 80 6.83 -11.19 25.12
CA ARG A 80 6.01 -12.25 25.72
C ARG A 80 6.77 -12.81 26.91
#